data_AF-A0A4R3A1A7-F1
#
_entry.id   AF-A0A4R3A1A7-F1
#
_cell.length_a   1.000
_cell.length_b   1.000
_cell.length_c   1.000
_cell.angle_alpha   90.00
_cell.angle_beta   90.00
_cell.angle_gamma   90.00
#
_symmetry.space_group_name_H-M   'P 1'
#
loop_
_entity.id
_entity.type
_entity.pdbx_description
1 polymer ?
#
loop_
_entity_poly.entity_id
_entity_poly.type
_entity_poly.pdbx_seq_one_letter_code
_entity_poly.pdbx_strand_id
1 'polypeptide(L)'
;MSETAPPKQFMKQRQEVAEIVFKDYKEMQRATFDIAAQWGRWLTASLLLIHGGGLFGLFTFLSGLADKPQALAHYQLTVWWFVAGLLFTLLAGFCTWINWTMNSDNYDAWANKAMLWDPEEWVGEAQHTWGVAATFWASIAFGLASAGCIVGGAFSILHGRLVPNFIMPMTSSF
;
A
#
# COMPACT_ATOMS: atom_id res chain seq x y z
N MET A 1 -1.43 -5.63 -61.32
CA MET A 1 -0.64 -6.67 -60.62
C MET A 1 -0.18 -6.05 -59.31
N SER A 2 -0.76 -6.42 -58.18
CA SER A 2 -0.29 -5.92 -56.88
C SER A 2 0.97 -6.69 -56.51
N GLU A 3 2.11 -6.01 -56.43
CA GLU A 3 3.33 -6.55 -55.85
C GLU A 3 3.05 -7.04 -54.43
N THR A 4 3.00 -8.36 -54.25
CA THR A 4 2.93 -8.97 -52.92
C THR A 4 4.28 -8.76 -52.26
N ALA A 5 4.30 -7.99 -51.17
CA ALA A 5 5.51 -7.77 -50.38
C ALA A 5 6.18 -9.12 -50.03
N PRO A 6 7.53 -9.19 -50.05
CA PRO A 6 8.23 -10.42 -49.77
C PRO A 6 7.84 -10.97 -48.39
N PRO A 7 7.75 -12.31 -48.24
CA PRO A 7 7.35 -12.94 -46.99
C PRO A 7 8.29 -12.50 -45.86
N LYS A 8 7.70 -12.10 -44.72
CA LYS A 8 8.47 -11.68 -43.55
C LYS A 8 9.33 -12.85 -43.07
N GLN A 9 10.64 -12.66 -43.07
CA GLN A 9 11.59 -13.63 -42.54
C GLN A 9 11.75 -13.43 -41.03
N PHE A 10 11.45 -14.46 -40.24
CA PHE A 10 11.67 -14.42 -38.80
C PHE A 10 13.18 -14.45 -38.49
N MET A 11 13.60 -13.61 -37.55
CA MET A 11 15.00 -13.53 -37.10
C MET A 11 15.41 -14.69 -36.20
N LYS A 12 14.44 -15.33 -35.52
CA LYS A 12 14.65 -16.41 -34.54
C LYS A 12 13.63 -17.53 -34.77
N GLN A 13 13.97 -18.74 -34.34
CA GLN A 13 13.06 -19.88 -34.39
C GLN A 13 12.01 -19.77 -33.27
N ARG A 14 10.82 -20.35 -33.49
CA ARG A 14 9.70 -20.32 -32.52
C ARG A 14 10.12 -20.77 -31.12
N GLN A 15 10.88 -21.87 -31.03
CA GLN A 15 11.35 -22.41 -29.75
C GLN A 15 12.23 -21.40 -28.99
N GLU A 16 13.13 -20.72 -29.70
CA GLU A 16 13.99 -19.69 -29.11
C GLU A 16 13.17 -18.49 -28.63
N VAL A 17 12.16 -18.08 -29.41
CA VAL A 17 11.24 -17.00 -29.00
C VAL A 17 10.41 -17.41 -27.78
N ALA A 18 9.89 -18.64 -27.74
CA ALA A 18 9.11 -19.16 -26.61
C ALA A 18 9.93 -19.16 -25.32
N GLU A 19 11.19 -19.61 -25.39
CA GLU A 19 12.10 -19.61 -24.24
C GLU A 19 12.39 -18.19 -23.75
N ILE A 20 12.63 -17.24 -24.66
CA ILE A 20 12.85 -15.83 -24.32
C ILE A 20 11.61 -15.25 -23.62
N VAL A 21 10.43 -15.40 -24.23
CA VAL A 21 9.17 -14.84 -23.71
C VAL A 21 8.84 -15.43 -22.34
N PHE A 22 8.97 -16.75 -22.18
CA PHE A 22 8.73 -17.40 -20.90
C PHE A 22 9.69 -16.89 -19.81
N LYS A 23 10.99 -16.79 -20.11
CA LYS A 23 11.99 -16.29 -19.16
C LYS A 23 11.71 -14.84 -18.78
N ASP A 24 11.40 -14.01 -19.76
CA ASP A 24 11.10 -12.59 -19.56
C ASP A 24 9.91 -12.42 -18.61
N TYR A 25 8.79 -13.13 -18.81
CA TYR A 25 7.66 -13.06 -17.87
C TYR A 25 7.99 -13.51 -16.45
N LYS A 26 8.78 -14.58 -16.27
CA LYS A 26 9.20 -15.02 -14.93
C LYS A 26 10.18 -14.04 -14.29
N GLU A 27 11.04 -13.39 -15.07
CA GLU A 27 11.94 -12.35 -14.59
C GLU A 27 11.16 -11.10 -14.19
N MET A 28 10.23 -10.64 -15.02
CA MET A 28 9.32 -9.53 -14.71
C MET A 28 8.50 -9.79 -13.44
N GLN A 29 7.98 -11.01 -13.25
CA GLN A 29 7.26 -11.39 -12.03
C GLN A 29 8.15 -11.23 -10.78
N ARG A 30 9.38 -11.75 -10.83
CA ARG A 30 10.34 -11.66 -9.71
C ARG A 30 10.71 -10.20 -9.43
N ALA A 31 11.10 -9.45 -10.46
CA ALA A 31 11.49 -8.05 -10.31
C ALA A 31 10.35 -7.20 -9.76
N THR A 32 9.12 -7.40 -10.23
CA THR A 32 7.94 -6.67 -9.76
C THR A 32 7.67 -6.96 -8.29
N PHE A 33 7.69 -8.23 -7.88
CA PHE A 33 7.46 -8.59 -6.47
C PHE A 33 8.58 -8.14 -5.55
N ASP A 34 9.84 -8.24 -5.96
CA ASP A 34 10.96 -7.79 -5.14
C ASP A 34 10.91 -6.28 -4.87
N ILE A 35 10.72 -5.48 -5.93
CA ILE A 35 10.64 -4.02 -5.81
C ILE A 35 9.40 -3.63 -5.01
N ALA A 36 8.23 -4.18 -5.35
CA ALA A 36 6.98 -3.83 -4.68
C ALA A 36 6.98 -4.23 -3.20
N ALA A 37 7.51 -5.41 -2.86
CA ALA A 37 7.64 -5.87 -1.47
C ALA A 37 8.55 -4.97 -0.64
N GLN A 38 9.69 -4.55 -1.20
CA GLN A 38 10.63 -3.67 -0.49
C GLN A 38 9.99 -2.32 -0.16
N TRP A 39 9.46 -1.62 -1.17
CA TRP A 39 8.86 -0.29 -0.97
C TRP A 39 7.55 -0.35 -0.18
N GLY A 40 6.70 -1.34 -0.47
CA GLY A 40 5.43 -1.54 0.23
C GLY A 40 5.62 -1.82 1.73
N ARG A 41 6.64 -2.61 2.09
CA ARG A 41 7.01 -2.86 3.49
C ARG A 41 7.38 -1.57 4.21
N TRP A 42 8.25 -0.75 3.61
CA TRP A 42 8.69 0.49 4.24
C TRP A 42 7.53 1.47 4.39
N LEU A 43 6.71 1.67 3.35
CA LEU A 43 5.56 2.56 3.41
C LEU A 43 4.56 2.15 4.50
N THR A 44 4.19 0.87 4.53
CA THR A 44 3.23 0.34 5.52
C THR A 44 3.81 0.44 6.94
N ALA A 45 5.09 0.08 7.11
CA ALA A 45 5.76 0.19 8.41
C ALA A 45 5.83 1.64 8.91
N SER A 46 6.15 2.60 8.03
CA SER A 46 6.18 4.02 8.38
C SER A 46 4.80 4.53 8.81
N LEU A 47 3.74 4.19 8.10
CA LEU A 47 2.37 4.60 8.47
C LEU A 47 1.92 3.96 9.79
N LEU A 48 2.18 2.66 9.99
CA LEU A 48 1.90 1.98 11.25
C LEU A 48 2.69 2.59 12.41
N LEU A 49 3.95 2.93 12.19
CA LEU A 49 4.80 3.55 13.19
C LEU A 49 4.30 4.95 13.57
N ILE A 50 3.90 5.77 12.60
CA ILE A 50 3.41 7.12 12.87
C ILE A 50 2.08 7.07 13.64
N HIS A 51 1.12 6.25 13.20
CA HIS A 51 -0.16 6.14 13.89
C HIS A 51 -0.03 5.45 15.26
N GLY A 52 0.74 4.37 15.33
CA GLY A 52 1.01 3.65 16.59
C GLY A 52 1.80 4.49 17.59
N GLY A 53 2.84 5.18 17.13
CA GLY A 53 3.62 6.12 17.94
C GLY A 53 2.80 7.32 18.42
N GLY A 54 1.94 7.86 17.55
CA GLY A 54 0.98 8.91 17.89
C GLY A 54 0.00 8.47 18.98
N LEU A 55 -0.60 7.28 18.84
CA LEU A 55 -1.48 6.70 19.86
C LEU A 55 -0.76 6.44 21.17
N PHE A 56 0.44 5.86 21.11
CA PHE A 56 1.26 5.61 22.29
C PHE A 56 1.54 6.91 23.04
N GLY A 57 2.07 7.94 22.35
CA GLY A 57 2.35 9.24 22.95
C GLY A 57 1.09 9.92 23.50
N LEU A 58 -0.03 9.85 22.78
CA LEU A 58 -1.30 10.40 23.21
C LEU A 58 -1.82 9.70 24.48
N PHE A 59 -1.81 8.37 24.54
CA PHE A 59 -2.24 7.65 25.74
C PHE A 59 -1.31 7.87 26.93
N THR A 60 0.00 7.99 26.73
CA THR A 60 0.94 8.38 27.79
C THR A 60 0.65 9.79 28.31
N PHE A 61 0.29 10.73 27.43
CA PHE A 61 -0.11 12.07 27.85
C PHE A 61 -1.46 12.07 28.59
N LEU A 62 -2.45 11.34 28.07
CA LEU A 62 -3.79 11.27 28.64
C LEU A 62 -3.83 10.56 30.00
N SER A 63 -2.94 9.61 30.27
CA SER A 63 -2.85 8.97 31.59
C SER A 63 -2.47 9.97 32.69
N GLY A 64 -1.65 10.97 32.38
CA GLY A 64 -1.36 12.10 33.28
C GLY A 64 -2.54 13.05 33.51
N LEU A 65 -3.63 12.91 32.73
CA LEU A 65 -4.86 13.68 32.82
C LEU A 65 -6.05 12.83 33.27
N ALA A 66 -5.82 11.60 33.78
CA ALA A 66 -6.87 10.64 34.10
C ALA A 66 -7.96 11.20 35.04
N ASP A 67 -7.57 12.04 36.01
CA ASP A 67 -8.49 12.64 36.99
C ASP A 67 -9.25 13.87 36.44
N LYS A 68 -9.05 14.22 35.15
CA LYS A 68 -9.63 15.39 34.48
C LYS A 68 -10.49 14.96 33.29
N PRO A 69 -11.68 14.40 33.51
CA PRO A 69 -12.51 13.83 32.44
C PRO A 69 -12.91 14.85 31.36
N GLN A 70 -13.06 16.13 31.72
CA GLN A 70 -13.31 17.21 30.75
C GLN A 70 -12.12 17.41 29.81
N ALA A 71 -10.88 17.27 30.30
CA ALA A 71 -9.69 17.35 29.48
C ALA A 71 -9.57 16.15 28.53
N LEU A 72 -9.92 14.94 28.99
CA LEU A 72 -9.93 13.72 28.16
C LEU A 72 -10.92 13.82 26.99
N ALA A 73 -12.11 14.38 27.22
CA ALA A 73 -13.13 14.55 26.17
C ALA A 73 -12.64 15.39 24.99
N HIS A 74 -11.74 16.36 25.22
CA HIS A 74 -11.18 17.19 24.16
C HIS A 74 -10.26 16.43 23.19
N TYR A 75 -9.68 15.30 23.59
CA TYR A 75 -8.76 14.51 22.76
C TYR A 75 -9.41 13.31 22.08
N GLN A 76 -10.69 13.05 22.34
CA GLN A 76 -11.41 11.91 21.76
C GLN A 76 -11.34 11.90 20.23
N LEU A 77 -11.55 13.05 19.58
CA LEU A 77 -11.47 13.16 18.13
C LEU A 77 -10.05 12.87 17.61
N THR A 78 -9.03 13.35 18.30
CA THR A 78 -7.62 13.08 17.96
C THR A 78 -7.31 11.58 18.03
N VAL A 79 -7.77 10.88 19.07
CA VAL A 79 -7.61 9.42 19.18
C VAL A 79 -8.22 8.73 17.96
N TRP A 80 -9.44 9.12 17.58
CA TRP A 80 -10.13 8.51 16.44
C TRP A 80 -9.43 8.76 15.11
N TRP A 81 -8.80 9.92 14.91
CA TRP A 81 -7.98 10.16 13.73
C TRP A 81 -6.85 9.13 13.60
N PHE A 82 -6.07 8.91 14.67
CA PHE A 82 -4.97 7.95 14.62
C PHE A 82 -5.46 6.49 14.54
N VAL A 83 -6.56 6.12 15.20
CA VAL A 83 -7.16 4.78 15.07
C VAL A 83 -7.64 4.53 13.65
N ALA A 84 -8.39 5.48 13.06
CA ALA A 84 -8.86 5.37 11.68
C ALA A 84 -7.70 5.28 10.69
N GLY A 85 -6.65 6.10 10.88
CA GLY A 85 -5.45 6.06 10.06
C GLY A 85 -4.72 4.71 10.14
N LEU A 86 -4.64 4.11 11.33
CA LEU A 86 -4.08 2.77 11.50
C LEU A 86 -4.90 1.71 10.75
N LEU A 87 -6.23 1.76 10.84
CA LEU A 87 -7.12 0.85 10.10
C LEU A 87 -6.98 1.01 8.58
N PHE A 88 -6.93 2.25 8.07
CA PHE A 88 -6.71 2.50 6.65
C PHE A 88 -5.34 2.02 6.19
N THR A 89 -4.31 2.14 7.01
CA THR A 89 -2.98 1.59 6.71
C THR A 89 -3.03 0.07 6.53
N LEU A 90 -3.71 -0.64 7.43
CA LEU A 90 -3.88 -2.09 7.34
C LEU A 90 -4.69 -2.49 6.11
N LEU A 91 -5.76 -1.76 5.79
CA LEU A 91 -6.56 -1.98 4.59
C LEU A 91 -5.74 -1.75 3.30
N ALA A 92 -4.90 -0.72 3.26
CA ALA A 92 -3.99 -0.49 2.13
C ALA A 92 -3.02 -1.66 1.94
N GLY A 93 -2.40 -2.14 3.03
CA GLY A 93 -1.53 -3.32 3.00
C GLY A 93 -2.27 -4.58 2.54
N PHE A 94 -3.49 -4.81 3.02
CA PHE A 94 -4.32 -5.96 2.64
C PHE A 94 -4.73 -5.92 1.16
N CYS A 95 -5.19 -4.76 0.66
CA CYS A 95 -5.49 -4.59 -0.77
C CYS A 95 -4.26 -4.83 -1.65
N THR A 96 -3.09 -4.36 -1.21
CA THR A 96 -1.82 -4.59 -1.90
C THR A 96 -1.47 -6.08 -1.95
N TRP A 97 -1.66 -6.79 -0.84
CA TRP A 97 -1.44 -8.24 -0.80
C TRP A 97 -2.32 -8.99 -1.80
N ILE A 98 -3.64 -8.71 -1.81
CA ILE A 98 -4.58 -9.32 -2.76
C ILE A 98 -4.18 -8.97 -4.20
N ASN A 99 -3.80 -7.72 -4.46
CA ASN A 99 -3.34 -7.27 -5.77
C ASN A 99 -2.16 -8.10 -6.27
N TRP A 100 -1.18 -8.38 -5.40
CA TRP A 100 -0.02 -9.19 -5.75
C TRP A 100 -0.37 -10.65 -6.00
N THR A 101 -1.27 -11.23 -5.22
CA THR A 101 -1.76 -12.60 -5.48
C THR A 101 -2.37 -12.68 -6.89
N MET A 102 -3.28 -11.76 -7.23
CA MET A 102 -3.89 -11.74 -8.57
C MET A 102 -2.89 -11.48 -9.69
N ASN A 103 -1.90 -10.61 -9.48
CA ASN A 103 -0.82 -10.42 -10.45
C ASN A 103 0.05 -11.67 -10.59
N SER A 104 0.26 -12.43 -9.52
CA SER A 104 1.00 -13.69 -9.59
C SER A 104 0.31 -14.69 -10.50
N ASP A 105 -1.01 -14.84 -10.36
CA ASP A 105 -1.81 -15.73 -11.18
C ASP A 105 -1.80 -15.28 -12.65
N ASN A 106 -1.88 -13.97 -12.91
CA ASN A 106 -1.72 -13.41 -14.26
C ASN A 106 -0.33 -13.73 -14.86
N TYR A 107 0.76 -13.56 -14.09
CA TYR A 107 2.10 -13.88 -14.56
C TYR A 107 2.29 -15.37 -14.84
N ASP A 108 1.69 -16.25 -14.04
CA ASP A 108 1.75 -17.69 -14.28
C ASP A 108 0.91 -18.10 -15.51
N ALA A 109 -0.19 -17.41 -15.78
CA ALA A 109 -0.95 -17.57 -17.03
C ALA A 109 -0.15 -17.09 -18.26
N TRP A 110 0.52 -15.94 -18.17
CA TRP A 110 1.37 -15.43 -19.25
C TRP A 110 2.59 -16.31 -19.49
N ALA A 111 3.24 -16.77 -18.43
CA ALA A 111 4.34 -17.74 -18.47
C ALA A 111 3.82 -19.19 -18.58
N ASN A 112 2.90 -19.44 -19.52
CA ASN A 112 2.36 -20.76 -19.79
C ASN A 112 3.48 -21.76 -20.16
N LYS A 113 3.70 -22.77 -19.31
CA LYS A 113 4.76 -23.77 -19.53
C LYS A 113 4.56 -24.59 -20.81
N ALA A 114 3.31 -24.74 -21.29
CA ALA A 114 3.01 -25.49 -22.49
C ALA A 114 3.67 -24.90 -23.74
N MET A 115 3.87 -23.57 -23.80
CA MET A 115 4.49 -22.90 -24.95
C MET A 115 5.92 -23.39 -25.28
N LEU A 116 6.61 -23.99 -24.30
CA LEU A 116 7.99 -24.46 -24.44
C LEU A 116 8.09 -25.78 -25.23
N TRP A 117 7.01 -26.55 -25.31
CA TRP A 117 7.02 -27.89 -25.93
C TRP A 117 5.85 -28.13 -26.88
N ASP A 118 4.76 -27.37 -26.79
CA ASP A 118 3.62 -27.45 -27.68
C ASP A 118 3.64 -26.29 -28.71
N PRO A 119 3.65 -26.59 -30.04
CA PRO A 119 3.60 -25.61 -31.11
C PRO A 119 2.28 -24.85 -31.25
N GLU A 120 1.20 -25.32 -30.64
CA GLU A 120 -0.13 -24.70 -30.69
C GLU A 120 -0.37 -23.78 -29.49
N GLU A 121 0.36 -24.00 -28.40
CA GLU A 121 0.23 -23.22 -27.16
C GLU A 121 1.16 -22.00 -27.15
N TRP A 122 0.66 -20.90 -26.57
CA TRP A 122 1.40 -19.65 -26.37
C TRP A 122 1.09 -19.06 -24.99
N VAL A 123 1.26 -17.74 -24.81
CA VAL A 123 0.90 -17.04 -23.58
C VAL A 123 -0.60 -17.19 -23.29
N GLY A 124 -0.95 -17.46 -22.03
CA GLY A 124 -2.34 -17.51 -21.61
C GLY A 124 -2.95 -16.11 -21.45
N GLU A 125 -4.27 -16.07 -21.28
CA GLU A 125 -4.99 -14.82 -21.00
C GLU A 125 -4.86 -14.42 -19.52
N ALA A 126 -4.92 -13.11 -19.24
CA ALA A 126 -4.92 -12.61 -17.87
C ALA A 126 -6.22 -12.99 -17.15
N GLN A 127 -6.09 -13.65 -15.99
CA GLN A 127 -7.23 -14.13 -15.20
C GLN A 127 -7.92 -13.01 -14.40
N HIS A 128 -7.17 -11.99 -13.99
CA HIS A 128 -7.62 -10.99 -13.01
C HIS A 128 -7.35 -9.54 -13.46
N THR A 129 -7.91 -9.11 -14.58
CA THR A 129 -7.70 -7.74 -15.09
C THR A 129 -8.37 -6.67 -14.24
N TRP A 130 -9.68 -6.83 -13.96
CA TRP A 130 -10.44 -5.84 -13.20
C TRP A 130 -10.02 -5.80 -11.73
N GLY A 131 -9.79 -6.98 -11.13
CA GLY A 131 -9.48 -7.12 -9.71
C GLY A 131 -8.16 -6.47 -9.35
N VAL A 132 -7.16 -6.60 -10.23
CA VAL A 132 -5.87 -5.89 -10.11
C VAL A 132 -6.10 -4.37 -10.14
N ALA A 133 -6.87 -3.85 -11.09
CA ALA A 133 -7.13 -2.41 -11.14
C ALA A 133 -7.86 -1.91 -9.88
N ALA A 134 -8.91 -2.62 -9.44
CA ALA A 134 -9.70 -2.23 -8.28
C ALA A 134 -8.88 -2.23 -6.98
N THR A 135 -8.10 -3.28 -6.73
CA THR A 135 -7.27 -3.38 -5.52
C THR A 135 -6.10 -2.40 -5.51
N PHE A 136 -5.54 -2.07 -6.68
CA PHE A 136 -4.53 -1.04 -6.83
C PHE A 136 -5.07 0.34 -6.40
N TRP A 137 -6.21 0.75 -6.96
CA TRP A 137 -6.82 2.04 -6.61
C TRP A 137 -7.32 2.08 -5.16
N ALA A 138 -7.87 0.98 -4.66
CA ALA A 138 -8.29 0.88 -3.26
C ALA A 138 -7.10 1.04 -2.31
N SER A 139 -5.96 0.40 -2.59
CA SER A 139 -4.75 0.54 -1.78
C SER A 139 -4.26 1.98 -1.73
N ILE A 140 -4.21 2.68 -2.88
CA ILE A 140 -3.85 4.09 -2.95
C ILE A 140 -4.82 4.95 -2.14
N ALA A 141 -6.13 4.75 -2.31
CA ALA A 141 -7.14 5.53 -1.61
C ALA A 141 -7.02 5.38 -0.09
N PHE A 142 -6.83 4.15 0.41
CA PHE A 142 -6.64 3.91 1.84
C PHE A 142 -5.30 4.45 2.35
N GLY A 143 -4.22 4.33 1.59
CA GLY A 143 -2.93 4.92 1.95
C GLY A 143 -3.01 6.45 2.09
N LEU A 144 -3.68 7.12 1.15
CA LEU A 144 -3.90 8.56 1.20
C LEU A 144 -4.86 8.96 2.33
N ALA A 145 -5.93 8.21 2.56
CA ALA A 145 -6.84 8.43 3.68
C ALA A 145 -6.09 8.31 5.02
N SER A 146 -5.23 7.30 5.16
CA SER A 146 -4.36 7.13 6.33
C SER A 146 -3.44 8.33 6.55
N ALA A 147 -2.79 8.83 5.49
CA ALA A 147 -1.96 10.02 5.57
C ALA A 147 -2.78 11.26 5.95
N GLY A 148 -4.00 11.41 5.39
CA GLY A 148 -4.95 12.45 5.75
C GLY A 148 -5.33 12.42 7.24
N CYS A 149 -5.45 11.23 7.83
CA CYS A 149 -5.71 11.09 9.25
C CYS A 149 -4.58 11.64 10.14
N ILE A 150 -3.32 11.61 9.68
CA ILE A 150 -2.20 12.25 10.40
C ILE A 150 -2.42 13.76 10.49
N VAL A 151 -2.80 14.38 9.37
CA VAL A 151 -3.08 15.82 9.30
C VAL A 151 -4.31 16.17 10.12
N GLY A 152 -5.38 15.37 10.04
CA GLY A 152 -6.59 15.53 10.85
C GLY A 152 -6.32 15.43 12.35
N GLY A 153 -5.50 14.45 12.77
CA GLY A 153 -5.05 14.31 14.15
C GLY A 153 -4.26 15.51 14.64
N ALA A 154 -3.29 15.99 13.85
CA ALA A 154 -2.51 17.19 14.17
C ALA A 154 -3.39 18.44 14.26
N PHE A 155 -4.31 18.63 13.31
CA PHE A 155 -5.25 19.75 13.33
C PHE A 155 -6.15 19.71 14.57
N SER A 156 -6.66 18.54 14.93
CA SER A 156 -7.49 18.31 16.11
C SER A 156 -6.73 18.64 17.41
N ILE A 157 -5.44 18.33 17.49
CA ILE A 157 -4.59 18.72 18.63
C ILE A 157 -4.44 20.24 18.72
N LEU A 158 -4.17 20.91 17.60
CA LEU A 158 -3.90 22.36 17.58
C LEU A 158 -5.14 23.21 17.86
N HIS A 159 -6.32 22.74 17.46
CA HIS A 159 -7.59 23.48 17.59
C HIS A 159 -8.47 22.97 18.74
N GLY A 160 -8.17 21.79 19.30
CA GLY A 160 -8.67 21.41 20.61
C GLY A 160 -8.13 22.40 21.61
N ARG A 161 -8.99 23.24 22.21
CA ARG A 161 -8.60 24.26 23.20
C ARG A 161 -7.68 23.62 24.25
N LEU A 162 -6.37 23.86 24.13
CA LEU A 162 -5.38 23.41 25.10
C LEU A 162 -5.81 23.97 26.45
N VAL A 163 -6.03 23.12 27.44
CA VAL A 163 -6.33 23.56 28.81
C VAL A 163 -5.15 24.42 29.27
N PRO A 164 -5.30 25.75 29.51
CA PRO A 164 -4.18 26.67 29.72
C PRO A 164 -3.44 26.54 31.06
N ASN A 165 -3.41 25.38 31.73
CA ASN A 165 -3.06 25.30 33.15
C ASN A 165 -1.79 24.50 33.48
N PHE A 166 -0.86 24.31 32.54
CA PHE A 166 0.39 23.59 32.83
C PHE A 166 1.66 24.45 32.90
N ILE A 167 1.54 25.79 32.82
CA ILE A 167 2.68 26.69 33.06
C ILE A 167 2.22 27.86 33.95
N MET A 168 2.21 27.64 35.25
CA MET A 168 2.64 28.69 36.18
C MET A 168 3.59 28.05 37.19
N PRO A 169 4.91 28.32 37.14
CA PRO A 169 5.74 28.08 38.30
C PRO A 169 5.21 28.99 39.41
N MET A 170 4.96 28.44 40.60
CA MET A 170 4.73 29.24 41.80
C MET A 170 6.01 30.04 42.15
N THR A 171 6.29 31.12 41.41
CA THR A 171 5.70 32.42 41.72
C THR A 171 5.60 32.73 43.21
N SER A 172 6.72 32.82 43.91
CA SER A 172 6.90 33.33 45.28
C SER A 172 5.79 34.24 45.85
N SER A 173 5.41 34.00 47.11
CA SER A 173 5.01 35.08 48.01
C SER A 173 5.18 34.67 49.48
N PHE A 174 6.20 35.30 50.09
CA PHE A 174 6.39 35.79 51.47
C PHE A 174 5.69 35.10 52.64
#